data_AF-A0A9P0DRW5-F1
#
_entry.id   AF-A0A9P0DRW5-F1
#
_cell.length_a   1.000
_cell.length_b   1.000
_cell.length_c   1.000
_cell.angle_alpha   90.00
_cell.angle_beta   90.00
_cell.angle_gamma   90.00
#
_symmetry.space_group_name_H-M   'P 1'
#
loop_
_entity.id
_entity.type
_entity.pdbx_description
1 polymer ?
#
loop_
_entity_poly.entity_id
_entity_poly.type
_entity_poly.pdbx_seq_one_letter_code
_entity_poly.pdbx_strand_id
1 'polypeptide(L)'
;MRYRRVLMNHRSSQSVRYTRVGWVCVAFGFWLQLISGNLIDKSSSLLNRHSVTKRSFYDLQCKGVYDKSIFARLDQICEDCYNLFREPSIYSLCRDDCFSTKYFGGCCETLLCEDVAEIQDMIKQLNGGRLV
;
A
#
# COMPACT_ATOMS: atom_id res chain seq x y z
N MET A 1 -44.65 -18.33 36.63
CA MET A 1 -43.86 -17.34 37.38
C MET A 1 -42.37 -17.54 37.06
N ARG A 2 -41.65 -16.44 36.84
CA ARG A 2 -40.22 -16.40 36.51
C ARG A 2 -39.42 -16.30 37.80
N TYR A 3 -38.40 -17.12 38.02
CA TYR A 3 -37.31 -16.74 38.92
C TYR A 3 -35.95 -17.13 38.35
N ARG A 4 -35.12 -16.09 38.24
CA ARG A 4 -33.70 -16.07 37.82
C ARG A 4 -32.80 -16.75 38.86
N ARG A 5 -31.57 -17.06 38.39
CA ARG A 5 -30.24 -16.76 38.98
C ARG A 5 -29.37 -18.04 39.04
N VAL A 6 -28.53 -18.35 38.04
CA VAL A 6 -27.22 -17.76 37.66
C VAL A 6 -26.04 -18.34 38.47
N LEU A 7 -25.05 -18.85 37.70
CA LEU A 7 -23.65 -19.22 38.01
C LEU A 7 -23.44 -20.57 38.73
N MET A 8 -22.44 -21.41 38.43
CA MET A 8 -21.06 -21.23 37.99
C MET A 8 -20.64 -22.42 37.09
N ASN A 9 -20.08 -22.20 35.90
CA ASN A 9 -18.65 -22.21 35.54
C ASN A 9 -18.01 -23.60 35.34
N HIS A 10 -17.26 -23.69 34.22
CA HIS A 10 -16.03 -24.47 33.99
C HIS A 10 -16.06 -25.71 33.06
N ARG A 11 -15.54 -25.47 31.83
CA ARG A 11 -14.56 -26.29 31.07
C ARG A 11 -15.07 -27.32 30.04
N SER A 12 -15.22 -26.83 28.79
CA SER A 12 -14.47 -27.18 27.56
C SER A 12 -13.82 -28.59 27.51
N SER A 13 -13.91 -29.42 26.47
CA SER A 13 -14.15 -29.20 25.04
C SER A 13 -14.40 -30.55 24.35
N GLN A 14 -15.33 -30.61 23.40
CA GLN A 14 -15.55 -31.78 22.54
C GLN A 14 -14.55 -31.77 21.38
N SER A 15 -13.66 -32.77 21.28
CA SER A 15 -12.67 -32.84 20.18
C SER A 15 -12.26 -34.29 19.88
N VAL A 16 -13.13 -35.12 19.31
CA VAL A 16 -12.68 -36.40 18.72
C VAL A 16 -13.58 -36.88 17.57
N ARG A 17 -13.76 -36.10 16.49
CA ARG A 17 -14.22 -36.60 15.16
C ARG A 17 -13.63 -35.87 13.95
N TYR A 18 -12.61 -35.01 14.14
CA TYR A 18 -11.95 -34.20 13.10
C TYR A 18 -10.48 -34.59 12.92
N THR A 19 -10.16 -35.88 12.83
CA THR A 19 -8.75 -36.33 12.75
C THR A 19 -8.44 -37.19 11.53
N ARG A 20 -9.45 -37.56 10.72
CA ARG A 20 -9.25 -38.46 9.57
C ARG A 20 -9.39 -37.81 8.19
N VAL A 21 -10.01 -36.64 8.10
CA VAL A 21 -10.24 -35.93 6.81
C VAL A 21 -9.10 -34.95 6.49
N GLY A 22 -8.37 -34.45 7.49
CA GLY A 22 -7.29 -33.49 7.28
C GLY A 22 -6.09 -34.03 6.50
N TRP A 23 -5.73 -35.30 6.71
CA TRP A 23 -4.54 -35.90 6.09
C TRP A 23 -4.70 -36.16 4.58
N VAL A 24 -5.93 -36.43 4.13
CA VAL A 24 -6.21 -36.70 2.70
C VAL A 24 -6.07 -35.42 1.87
N CYS A 25 -6.52 -34.27 2.38
CA CYS A 25 -6.43 -32.99 1.68
C CYS A 25 -4.98 -32.46 1.58
N VAL A 26 -4.16 -32.70 2.61
CA VAL A 26 -2.76 -32.24 2.62
C VAL A 26 -1.93 -33.02 1.60
N ALA A 27 -2.12 -34.34 1.49
CA ALA A 27 -1.44 -35.14 0.47
C ALA A 27 -1.92 -34.80 -0.95
N PHE A 28 -3.23 -34.68 -1.19
CA PHE A 28 -3.76 -34.35 -2.52
C PHE A 28 -3.36 -32.95 -3.01
N GLY A 29 -3.34 -31.95 -2.11
CA GLY A 29 -2.90 -30.60 -2.44
C GLY A 29 -1.40 -30.51 -2.75
N PHE A 30 -0.57 -31.29 -2.06
CA PHE A 30 0.88 -31.29 -2.28
C PHE A 30 1.28 -32.00 -3.57
N TRP A 31 0.56 -33.07 -3.94
CA TRP A 31 0.76 -33.76 -5.22
C TRP A 31 0.28 -32.93 -6.43
N LEU A 32 -0.78 -32.12 -6.26
CA LEU A 32 -1.26 -31.20 -7.30
C LEU A 32 -0.31 -30.03 -7.58
N GLN A 33 0.58 -29.66 -6.65
CA GLN A 33 1.56 -28.60 -6.87
C GLN A 33 2.84 -29.06 -7.57
N LEU A 34 3.11 -30.36 -7.67
CA LEU A 34 4.39 -30.88 -8.17
C LEU A 34 4.41 -31.29 -9.65
N ILE A 35 3.28 -31.31 -10.35
CA ILE A 35 3.20 -31.73 -11.78
C ILE A 35 3.04 -30.53 -12.73
N SER A 36 2.68 -29.35 -12.24
CA SER A 36 2.69 -28.12 -13.04
C SER A 36 4.05 -27.44 -12.90
N GLY A 37 4.98 -27.74 -13.80
CA GLY A 37 6.15 -26.90 -14.03
C GLY A 37 5.68 -25.47 -14.35
N ASN A 38 5.78 -24.58 -13.36
CA ASN A 38 5.37 -23.19 -13.52
C ASN A 38 6.41 -22.44 -14.36
N LEU A 39 6.11 -22.25 -15.65
CA LEU A 39 6.40 -20.99 -16.32
C LEU A 39 5.39 -19.95 -15.80
N ILE A 40 5.56 -19.57 -14.53
CA ILE A 40 5.04 -18.31 -14.04
C ILE A 40 6.21 -17.35 -14.23
N ASP A 41 6.27 -16.75 -15.42
CA ASP A 41 7.07 -15.56 -15.64
C ASP A 41 6.64 -14.53 -14.60
N LYS A 42 7.52 -14.38 -13.61
CA LYS A 42 7.41 -13.42 -12.53
C LYS A 42 7.75 -12.03 -13.08
N SER A 43 6.92 -11.51 -13.98
CA SER A 43 6.87 -10.06 -14.26
C SER A 43 6.01 -9.37 -13.19
N SER A 44 6.42 -9.50 -11.93
CA SER A 44 5.83 -8.79 -10.79
C SER A 44 6.40 -7.36 -10.64
N SER A 45 6.94 -6.76 -11.70
CA SER A 45 7.43 -5.39 -11.70
C SER A 45 6.37 -4.35 -12.13
N LEU A 46 5.23 -4.76 -12.68
CA LEU A 46 4.16 -3.82 -13.10
C LEU A 46 2.97 -3.73 -12.14
N LEU A 47 2.79 -4.70 -11.24
CA LEU A 47 1.69 -4.72 -10.26
C LEU A 47 2.09 -4.23 -8.86
N ASN A 48 3.37 -3.90 -8.65
CA ASN A 48 3.83 -3.21 -7.45
C ASN A 48 3.90 -1.69 -7.63
N ARG A 49 3.20 -1.14 -8.63
CA ARG A 49 2.87 0.29 -8.63
C ARG A 49 1.86 0.47 -7.50
N HIS A 50 2.37 0.88 -6.34
CA HIS A 50 1.63 1.08 -5.09
C HIS A 50 0.20 1.51 -5.38
N SER A 51 -0.79 0.76 -4.90
CA SER A 51 -2.18 1.24 -4.92
C SER A 51 -2.23 2.48 -4.05
N VAL A 52 -2.05 3.66 -4.66
CA VAL A 52 -2.32 4.97 -4.10
C VAL A 52 -3.75 4.91 -3.59
N THR A 53 -3.89 4.65 -2.31
CA THR A 53 -5.18 4.42 -1.68
C THR A 53 -5.64 5.76 -1.16
N LYS A 54 -6.93 6.08 -1.23
CA LYS A 54 -7.51 7.30 -0.62
C LYS A 54 -7.00 7.59 0.81
N ARG A 55 -6.57 6.57 1.54
CA ARG A 55 -5.94 6.69 2.87
C ARG A 55 -4.66 7.53 2.85
N SER A 56 -3.75 7.34 1.89
CA SER A 56 -2.50 8.12 1.85
C SER A 56 -2.75 9.59 1.56
N PHE A 57 -3.79 9.93 0.80
CA PHE A 57 -4.16 11.32 0.55
C PHE A 57 -4.57 12.08 1.82
N TYR A 58 -5.38 11.46 2.68
CA TYR A 58 -5.77 12.06 3.96
C TYR A 58 -4.63 12.05 4.99
N ASP A 59 -3.80 11.00 4.98
CA ASP A 59 -2.65 10.86 5.89
C ASP A 59 -1.58 11.93 5.63
N LEU A 60 -1.34 12.25 4.35
CA LEU A 60 -0.43 13.32 3.91
C LEU A 60 -1.03 14.72 4.04
N GLN A 61 -2.22 14.86 4.63
CA GLN A 61 -2.93 16.12 4.84
C GLN A 61 -3.18 16.94 3.57
N CYS A 62 -3.28 16.28 2.41
CA CYS A 62 -3.71 16.94 1.18
C CYS A 62 -5.15 17.47 1.37
N LYS A 63 -5.33 18.80 1.29
CA LYS A 63 -6.62 19.50 1.57
C LYS A 63 -7.45 19.81 0.33
N GLY A 64 -6.91 19.55 -0.86
CA GLY A 64 -7.54 19.84 -2.13
C GLY A 64 -8.37 18.69 -2.70
N VAL A 65 -8.48 18.65 -4.02
CA VAL A 65 -9.24 17.62 -4.74
C VAL A 65 -8.36 16.39 -4.92
N TYR A 66 -8.84 15.23 -4.49
CA TYR A 66 -8.15 13.96 -4.73
C TYR A 66 -8.27 13.55 -6.20
N ASP A 67 -7.21 13.77 -6.97
CA ASP A 67 -7.04 13.18 -8.29
C ASP A 67 -6.02 12.04 -8.21
N LYS A 68 -6.48 10.82 -8.53
CA LYS A 68 -5.65 9.62 -8.48
C LYS A 68 -4.49 9.66 -9.48
N SER A 69 -4.72 10.23 -10.66
CA SER A 69 -3.71 10.30 -11.73
C SER A 69 -2.60 11.28 -11.38
N ILE A 70 -2.97 12.45 -10.87
CA ILE A 70 -2.03 13.47 -10.40
C ILE A 70 -1.19 12.92 -9.24
N PHE A 71 -1.85 12.34 -8.23
CA PHE A 71 -1.13 11.77 -7.10
C PHE A 71 -0.15 10.68 -7.55
N ALA A 72 -0.56 9.77 -8.44
CA ALA A 72 0.32 8.71 -8.93
C ALA A 72 1.55 9.25 -9.68
N ARG A 73 1.39 10.33 -10.47
CA ARG A 73 2.52 10.98 -11.15
C ARG A 73 3.51 11.58 -10.17
N LEU A 74 3.04 12.24 -9.11
CA LEU A 74 3.90 12.80 -8.05
C LEU A 74 4.55 11.71 -7.20
N ASP A 75 3.82 10.64 -6.88
CA ASP A 75 4.32 9.45 -6.15
C ASP A 75 5.48 8.80 -6.89
N GLN A 76 5.38 8.71 -8.21
CA GLN A 76 6.41 8.12 -9.07
C GLN A 76 7.72 8.94 -9.03
N ILE A 77 7.66 10.28 -9.00
CA ILE A 77 8.86 11.11 -8.86
C ILE A 77 9.58 10.79 -7.55
N CYS A 78 8.84 10.62 -6.46
CA CYS A 78 9.42 10.24 -5.18
C CYS A 78 10.02 8.83 -5.20
N GLU A 79 9.40 7.88 -5.91
CA GLU A 79 9.91 6.52 -6.09
C GLU A 79 11.20 6.51 -6.91
N ASP A 80 11.24 7.22 -8.04
CA ASP A 80 12.43 7.35 -8.90
C ASP A 80 13.59 8.02 -8.15
N CYS A 81 13.29 9.02 -7.33
CA CYS A 81 14.26 9.70 -6.49
C CYS A 81 14.82 8.77 -5.39
N TYR A 82 13.94 7.99 -4.74
CA TYR A 82 14.37 6.94 -3.81
C TYR A 82 15.27 5.91 -4.50
N ASN A 83 14.94 5.47 -5.71
CA ASN A 83 15.74 4.50 -6.47
C ASN A 83 17.14 5.03 -6.80
N LEU A 84 17.28 6.35 -6.99
CA LEU A 84 18.56 6.99 -7.24
C LEU A 84 19.43 7.07 -5.99
N PHE A 85 18.89 7.57 -4.87
CA PHE A 85 19.66 7.76 -3.62
C PHE A 85 19.76 6.49 -2.76
N ARG A 86 18.89 5.50 -3.01
CA ARG A 86 18.75 4.24 -2.26
C ARG A 86 18.50 4.41 -0.75
N GLU A 87 17.96 5.55 -0.36
CA GLU A 87 17.75 5.94 1.04
C GLU A 87 16.24 5.99 1.34
N PRO A 88 15.70 5.09 2.19
CA PRO A 88 14.25 4.94 2.37
C PRO A 88 13.57 6.18 2.95
N SER A 89 14.30 6.99 3.71
CA SER A 89 13.76 8.25 4.26
C SER A 89 13.41 9.28 3.18
N ILE A 90 14.06 9.24 2.01
CA ILE A 90 13.78 10.13 0.89
C ILE A 90 12.34 9.95 0.38
N TYR A 91 11.86 8.71 0.29
CA TYR A 91 10.51 8.44 -0.21
C TYR A 91 9.43 9.05 0.69
N SER A 92 9.54 8.88 2.02
CA SER A 92 8.59 9.48 2.96
C SER A 92 8.67 11.01 2.95
N LEU A 93 9.89 11.57 3.04
CA LEU A 93 10.11 13.01 3.10
C LEU A 93 9.70 13.74 1.81
N CYS A 94 9.79 13.07 0.66
CA CYS A 94 9.35 13.60 -0.63
C CYS A 94 7.82 13.73 -0.70
N ARG A 95 7.08 12.78 -0.12
CA ARG A 95 5.61 12.74 -0.16
C ARG A 95 4.94 13.57 0.94
N ASP A 96 5.68 13.81 2.02
CA ASP A 96 5.21 14.59 3.17
C ASP A 96 4.64 15.95 2.76
N ASP A 97 3.76 16.48 3.62
CA ASP A 97 3.05 17.76 3.41
C ASP A 97 2.50 17.91 1.98
N CYS A 98 1.91 16.81 1.50
CA CYS A 98 1.34 16.70 0.16
C CYS A 98 2.29 17.16 -0.95
N PHE A 99 3.51 16.62 -0.97
CA PHE A 99 4.56 16.91 -1.96
C PHE A 99 5.10 18.36 -1.95
N SER A 100 4.80 19.14 -0.90
CA SER A 100 5.22 20.54 -0.77
C SER A 100 6.61 20.70 -0.13
N THR A 101 7.33 19.60 0.09
CA THR A 101 8.63 19.66 0.78
C THR A 101 9.76 20.04 -0.17
N LYS A 102 10.84 20.56 0.41
CA LYS A 102 12.11 20.77 -0.30
C LYS A 102 12.69 19.49 -0.91
N TYR A 103 12.34 18.32 -0.36
CA TYR A 103 12.81 17.03 -0.88
C TYR A 103 12.17 16.75 -2.24
N PHE A 104 10.88 17.04 -2.41
CA PHE A 104 10.23 16.94 -3.70
C PHE A 104 10.91 17.83 -4.75
N GLY A 105 11.18 19.09 -4.39
CA GLY A 105 11.89 20.03 -5.27
C GLY A 105 13.28 19.52 -5.69
N GLY A 106 14.08 19.06 -4.73
CA GLY A 106 15.40 18.48 -5.01
C GLY A 106 15.35 17.20 -5.84
N CYS A 107 14.34 16.35 -5.61
CA CYS A 107 14.09 15.17 -6.43
C CYS A 107 13.78 15.55 -7.88
N CYS A 108 12.93 16.56 -8.09
CA CYS A 108 12.55 16.99 -9.43
C CYS A 108 13.73 17.63 -10.18
N GLU A 109 14.58 18.38 -9.48
CA GLU A 109 15.83 18.93 -10.03
C GLU A 109 16.82 17.81 -10.39
N THR A 110 16.99 16.82 -9.50
CA THR A 110 17.91 15.70 -9.71
C THR A 110 17.47 14.80 -10.87
N LEU A 111 16.17 14.58 -11.02
CA LEU A 111 15.58 13.77 -12.09
C LEU A 111 15.34 14.55 -13.38
N LEU A 112 15.68 15.85 -13.43
CA LEU A 112 15.51 16.71 -14.61
C LEU A 112 14.07 16.70 -15.14
N CYS A 113 13.09 16.91 -14.25
CA CYS A 113 11.68 17.03 -14.65
C CYS A 113 11.49 18.04 -15.79
N GLU A 114 10.87 17.63 -16.90
CA GLU A 114 10.65 18.50 -18.06
C GLU A 114 9.55 19.56 -17.79
N ASP A 115 8.46 19.16 -17.13
CA ASP A 115 7.27 20.00 -16.94
C ASP A 115 7.13 20.52 -15.51
N VAL A 116 8.18 21.16 -14.96
CA VAL A 116 8.16 21.63 -13.56
C VAL A 116 6.96 22.54 -13.25
N ALA A 117 6.58 23.41 -14.19
CA ALA A 117 5.42 24.29 -14.01
C ALA A 117 4.10 23.51 -13.89
N GLU A 118 3.90 22.49 -14.72
CA GLU A 118 2.74 21.60 -14.67
C GLU A 118 2.72 20.79 -13.36
N ILE A 119 3.90 20.30 -12.95
CA ILE A 119 4.09 19.58 -11.69
C ILE A 119 3.71 20.45 -10.48
N GLN A 120 4.09 21.72 -10.49
CA GLN A 120 3.69 22.66 -9.44
C GLN A 120 2.18 22.90 -9.44
N ASP A 121 1.53 22.99 -10.60
CA ASP A 121 0.09 23.14 -10.69
C ASP A 121 -0.67 21.88 -10.22
N MET A 122 -0.11 20.70 -10.49
CA MET A 122 -0.58 19.43 -9.94
C MET A 122 -0.55 19.42 -8.41
N ILE A 123 0.55 19.87 -7.79
CA ILE A 123 0.69 19.97 -6.33
C ILE A 123 -0.32 20.98 -5.75
N LYS A 124 -0.54 22.12 -6.40
CA LYS A 124 -1.54 23.12 -5.98
C LYS A 124 -2.95 22.54 -5.95
N GLN A 125 -3.32 21.73 -6.93
CA GLN A 125 -4.64 21.09 -7.00
C GLN A 125 -4.87 20.13 -5.84
N LEU A 126 -3.88 19.32 -5.49
CA LEU A 126 -3.96 18.40 -4.36
C LEU A 126 -3.93 19.12 -3.00
N ASN A 127 -3.28 20.29 -2.92
CA ASN A 127 -3.22 21.11 -1.70
C ASN A 127 -4.40 22.06 -1.51
N GLY A 128 -5.25 22.25 -2.53
CA GLY A 128 -6.38 23.16 -2.45
C GLY A 128 -5.97 24.64 -2.52
N GLY A 129 -4.88 24.96 -3.23
CA GLY A 129 -4.47 26.33 -3.52
C GLY A 129 -3.56 26.99 -2.47
N ARG A 130 -3.01 26.24 -1.51
CA ARG A 130 -1.96 26.74 -0.61
C ARG A 130 -0.59 26.24 -1.09
N LEU A 131 0.22 27.14 -1.63
CA LEU A 131 1.68 26.97 -1.62
C LEU A 131 2.19 27.59 -0.31
N VAL A 132 2.97 26.84 0.46
CA VAL A 132 3.67 27.34 1.67
C VAL A 132 5.06 27.78 1.26
#